data_AF-A0A0C2XVC2-F1
#
_entry.id   AF-A0A0C2XVC2-F1
#
_cell.length_a   1.000
_cell.length_b   1.000
_cell.length_c   1.000
_cell.angle_alpha   90.00
_cell.angle_beta   90.00
_cell.angle_gamma   90.00
#
_symmetry.space_group_name_H-M   'P 1'
#
loop_
_entity.id
_entity.type
_entity.pdbx_description
1 polymer ?
#
loop_
_entity_poly.entity_id
_entity_poly.type
_entity_poly.pdbx_seq_one_letter_code
_entity_poly.pdbx_strand_id
1 'polypeptide(L)'
;MHHGERHKAARVVANMLAQIHRLTDAPPLPILRHAIFLASPSVRIKSHKKSAKSLMVPMPLNDRQRTFFAVKWLLAASKSRNDRKLEDRLAKEIIRIIEGESDVLKKKMEVHKLAVANRSNAAVKPGR
;
A
#
# COMPACT_ATOMS: atom_id res chain seq x y z
N MET A 1 -1.94 -5.91 12.70
CA MET A 1 -2.27 -6.56 13.99
C MET A 1 -1.17 -7.56 14.28
N HIS A 2 -0.43 -7.36 15.37
CA HIS A 2 0.55 -8.34 15.84
C HIS A 2 -0.11 -9.12 16.99
N HIS A 3 0.07 -10.45 17.03
CA HIS A 3 -0.38 -11.32 18.14
C HIS A 3 -1.88 -11.32 18.47
N GLY A 4 -2.76 -10.98 17.52
CA GLY A 4 -4.21 -11.01 17.78
C GLY A 4 -4.77 -9.76 18.47
N GLU A 5 -3.93 -8.77 18.80
CA GLU A 5 -4.33 -7.62 19.63
C GLU A 5 -5.13 -6.57 18.87
N ARG A 6 -6.42 -6.85 18.65
CA ARG A 6 -7.36 -5.94 17.96
C ARG A 6 -7.52 -4.60 18.68
N HIS A 7 -7.58 -4.62 20.01
CA HIS A 7 -7.79 -3.41 20.81
C HIS A 7 -6.64 -2.40 20.65
N LYS A 8 -5.39 -2.86 20.70
CA LYS A 8 -4.22 -1.99 20.47
C LYS A 8 -4.20 -1.43 19.05
N ALA A 9 -4.53 -2.25 18.06
CA ALA A 9 -4.62 -1.80 16.67
C ALA A 9 -5.72 -0.75 16.47
N ALA A 10 -6.89 -0.93 17.11
CA ALA A 10 -7.98 0.06 17.05
C ALA A 10 -7.57 1.39 17.67
N ARG A 11 -6.88 1.37 18.81
CA ARG A 11 -6.35 2.58 19.46
C ARG A 11 -5.36 3.31 18.56
N VAL A 12 -4.45 2.59 17.91
CA VAL A 12 -3.48 3.17 16.96
C VAL A 12 -4.17 3.86 15.78
N VAL A 13 -5.24 3.26 15.25
CA VAL A 13 -6.00 3.87 14.15
C VAL A 13 -6.74 5.11 14.63
N ALA A 14 -7.31 5.08 15.83
CA ALA A 14 -8.03 6.21 16.40
C ALA A 14 -7.11 7.43 16.60
N ASN A 15 -5.93 7.28 17.24
CA ASN A 15 -5.07 8.45 17.42
C ASN A 15 -4.35 8.85 16.13
N MET A 16 -4.12 7.94 15.17
CA MET A 16 -3.70 8.32 13.81
C MET A 16 -4.72 9.24 13.13
N LEU A 17 -6.02 8.92 13.19
CA LEU A 17 -7.07 9.78 12.63
C LEU A 17 -7.12 11.14 13.34
N ALA A 18 -6.99 11.16 14.66
CA ALA A 18 -6.90 12.40 15.42
C ALA A 18 -5.67 13.23 15.01
N GLN A 19 -4.53 12.58 14.73
CA GLN A 19 -3.32 13.25 14.27
C GLN A 19 -3.47 13.84 12.87
N ILE A 20 -4.13 13.14 11.95
CA ILE A 20 -4.45 13.67 10.62
C ILE A 20 -5.31 14.92 10.76
N HIS A 21 -6.36 14.86 11.59
CA HIS A 21 -7.23 16.01 11.81
C HIS A 21 -6.45 17.22 12.35
N ARG A 22 -5.59 17.02 13.35
CA ARG A 22 -4.74 18.08 13.92
C ARG A 22 -3.75 18.71 12.92
N LEU A 23 -3.31 17.97 11.92
CA LEU A 23 -2.33 18.44 10.94
C LEU A 23 -2.96 19.12 9.72
N THR A 24 -4.23 18.84 9.45
CA THR A 24 -4.91 19.26 8.21
C THR A 24 -6.16 20.11 8.45
N ASP A 25 -6.61 20.22 9.70
CA ASP A 25 -7.87 20.84 10.13
C ASP A 25 -9.11 20.35 9.37
N ALA A 26 -9.01 19.16 8.77
CA ALA A 26 -10.01 18.58 7.87
C ALA A 26 -10.48 17.21 8.38
N PRO A 27 -11.65 16.72 7.93
CA PRO A 27 -12.15 15.42 8.34
C PRO A 27 -11.18 14.31 7.92
N PRO A 28 -10.70 13.47 8.86
CA PRO A 28 -9.58 12.55 8.59
C PRO A 28 -10.00 11.30 7.79
N LEU A 29 -11.27 10.92 7.82
CA LEU A 29 -11.78 9.73 7.10
C LEU A 29 -11.73 9.88 5.57
N PRO A 30 -12.23 10.99 4.97
CA PRO A 30 -12.04 11.26 3.54
C PRO A 30 -10.57 11.25 3.11
N ILE A 31 -9.70 11.89 3.90
CA ILE A 31 -8.26 11.96 3.66
C ILE A 31 -7.64 10.56 3.61
N LEU A 32 -7.93 9.73 4.62
CA LEU A 32 -7.47 8.35 4.67
C LEU A 32 -7.96 7.54 3.46
N ARG A 33 -9.24 7.65 3.10
CA ARG A 33 -9.81 6.94 1.95
C ARG A 33 -9.14 7.37 0.65
N HIS A 34 -8.91 8.66 0.47
CA HIS A 34 -8.24 9.19 -0.70
C HIS A 34 -6.79 8.70 -0.81
N ALA A 35 -6.03 8.75 0.29
CA ALA A 35 -4.68 8.24 0.34
C ALA A 35 -4.61 6.74 0.01
N ILE A 36 -5.52 5.92 0.56
CA ILE A 36 -5.59 4.50 0.24
C ILE A 36 -5.88 4.28 -1.24
N PHE A 37 -6.79 5.06 -1.82
CA PHE A 37 -7.11 4.97 -3.25
C PHE A 37 -5.88 5.31 -4.12
N LEU A 38 -5.16 6.39 -3.80
CA LEU A 38 -3.92 6.77 -4.49
C LEU A 38 -2.83 5.68 -4.36
N ALA A 39 -2.66 5.11 -3.17
CA ALA A 39 -1.69 4.06 -2.91
C ALA A 39 -2.06 2.69 -3.51
N SER A 40 -3.33 2.48 -3.88
CA SER A 40 -3.82 1.18 -4.35
C SER A 40 -3.26 0.79 -5.72
N PRO A 41 -2.47 -0.30 -5.83
CA PRO A 41 -2.03 -0.81 -7.12
C PRO A 41 -3.18 -1.50 -7.85
N SER A 42 -3.19 -1.47 -9.18
CA SER A 42 -4.18 -2.20 -9.99
C SER A 42 -3.72 -3.60 -10.39
N VAL A 43 -2.40 -3.82 -10.38
CA VAL A 43 -1.77 -5.05 -10.84
C VAL A 43 -0.72 -5.45 -9.82
N ARG A 44 -0.54 -6.75 -9.60
CA ARG A 44 0.63 -7.32 -8.91
C ARG A 44 1.41 -8.19 -9.87
N ILE A 45 2.65 -8.48 -9.53
CA ILE A 45 3.51 -9.37 -10.31
C ILE A 45 3.80 -10.62 -9.47
N LYS A 46 3.53 -11.80 -10.04
CA LYS A 46 3.90 -13.09 -9.45
C LYS A 46 5.07 -13.66 -10.25
N SER A 47 6.13 -14.08 -9.56
CA SER A 47 7.16 -14.89 -10.20
C SER A 47 6.61 -16.28 -10.46
N HIS A 48 6.69 -16.76 -11.70
CA HIS A 48 6.29 -18.10 -12.10
C HIS A 48 7.43 -18.78 -12.83
N LYS A 49 7.92 -19.89 -12.29
CA LYS A 49 8.96 -20.70 -12.93
C LYS A 49 8.31 -21.61 -13.98
N LYS A 50 8.70 -21.44 -15.24
CA LYS A 50 8.30 -22.30 -16.34
C LYS A 50 9.56 -22.99 -16.88
N SER A 51 9.67 -24.29 -16.61
CA SER A 51 10.86 -25.08 -16.95
C SER A 51 12.13 -24.42 -16.35
N ALA A 52 13.13 -24.13 -17.18
CA ALA A 52 14.40 -23.53 -16.76
C ALA A 52 14.36 -22.00 -16.55
N LYS A 53 13.26 -21.30 -16.91
CA LYS A 53 13.19 -19.81 -16.83
C LYS A 53 12.16 -19.33 -15.81
N SER A 54 12.50 -18.26 -15.10
CA SER A 54 11.58 -17.54 -14.20
C SER A 54 10.93 -16.38 -14.93
N LEU A 55 9.60 -16.40 -15.06
CA LEU A 55 8.82 -15.36 -15.72
C LEU A 55 8.11 -14.49 -14.69
N MET A 56 8.07 -13.18 -14.95
CA MET A 56 7.24 -12.25 -14.20
C MET A 56 5.87 -12.18 -14.85
N VAL A 57 4.84 -12.65 -14.14
CA VAL A 57 3.46 -12.68 -14.63
C VAL A 57 2.66 -11.56 -13.97
N PRO A 58 2.23 -10.53 -14.72
CA PRO A 58 1.33 -9.51 -14.18
C PRO A 58 -0.07 -10.10 -14.00
N MET A 59 -0.69 -9.84 -12.85
CA MET A 59 -2.03 -10.29 -12.50
C MET A 59 -2.87 -9.10 -12.00
N PRO A 60 -4.08 -8.89 -12.55
CA PRO A 60 -4.97 -7.85 -12.05
C PRO A 60 -5.40 -8.16 -10.61
N LEU A 61 -5.60 -7.10 -9.84
CA LEU A 61 -6.04 -7.18 -8.46
C LEU A 61 -7.53 -6.84 -8.34
N ASN A 62 -8.26 -7.60 -7.52
CA ASN A 62 -9.62 -7.21 -7.12
C ASN A 62 -9.60 -6.14 -6.02
N ASP A 63 -10.71 -5.43 -5.79
CA ASP A 63 -10.74 -4.27 -4.89
C ASP A 63 -10.26 -4.57 -3.47
N ARG A 64 -10.61 -5.75 -2.95
CA ARG A 64 -10.14 -6.23 -1.64
C ARG A 64 -8.62 -6.37 -1.61
N GLN A 65 -8.03 -6.95 -2.66
CA GLN A 65 -6.58 -7.09 -2.78
C GLN A 65 -5.90 -5.73 -2.99
N ARG A 66 -6.47 -4.83 -3.79
CA ARG A 66 -5.93 -3.48 -4.01
C ARG A 66 -5.79 -2.73 -2.69
N THR A 67 -6.86 -2.75 -1.89
CA THR A 67 -6.89 -2.16 -0.55
C THR A 67 -5.89 -2.82 0.38
N PHE A 68 -5.80 -4.16 0.36
CA PHE A 68 -4.83 -4.91 1.15
C PHE A 68 -3.38 -4.51 0.82
N PHE A 69 -3.01 -4.43 -0.45
CA PHE A 69 -1.67 -4.02 -0.86
C PHE A 69 -1.37 -2.56 -0.50
N ALA A 70 -2.34 -1.66 -0.66
CA ALA A 70 -2.21 -0.26 -0.24
C ALA A 70 -1.86 -0.15 1.25
N VAL A 71 -2.66 -0.78 2.11
CA VAL A 71 -2.45 -0.77 3.56
C VAL A 71 -1.13 -1.45 3.93
N LYS A 72 -0.78 -2.58 3.28
CA LYS A 72 0.49 -3.28 3.50
C LYS A 72 1.69 -2.39 3.15
N TRP A 73 1.63 -1.66 2.05
CA TRP A 73 2.71 -0.76 1.63
C TRP A 73 2.80 0.47 2.52
N LEU A 74 1.66 1.04 2.93
CA LEU A 74 1.61 2.14 3.89
C LEU A 74 2.27 1.75 5.22
N LEU A 75 1.91 0.59 5.78
CA LEU A 75 2.52 0.09 7.01
C LEU A 75 4.03 -0.14 6.85
N ALA A 76 4.47 -0.64 5.70
CA ALA A 76 5.89 -0.83 5.44
C ALA A 76 6.65 0.51 5.35
N ALA A 77 6.09 1.49 4.63
CA ALA A 77 6.67 2.83 4.51
C ALA A 77 6.70 3.58 5.86
N SER A 78 5.69 3.37 6.71
CA SER A 78 5.68 3.96 8.06
C SER A 78 6.77 3.39 8.97
N LYS A 79 7.22 2.15 8.75
CA LYS A 79 8.25 1.50 9.60
C LYS A 79 9.65 2.04 9.37
N SER A 80 9.97 2.49 8.15
CA SER A 80 11.29 3.04 7.81
C SER A 80 11.50 4.47 8.33
N ARG A 81 10.47 5.11 8.88
CA ARG A 81 10.58 6.46 9.45
C ARG A 81 11.00 6.46 10.91
N ASN A 82 11.71 7.52 11.30
CA ASN A 82 12.30 7.69 12.63
C ASN A 82 11.37 8.32 13.69
N ASP A 83 10.11 8.65 13.38
CA ASP A 83 9.23 9.21 14.41
C ASP A 83 8.91 8.18 15.52
N ARG A 84 8.79 8.69 16.75
CA ARG A 84 8.75 7.88 17.98
C ARG A 84 7.49 7.02 18.10
N LYS A 85 6.34 7.49 17.59
CA LYS A 85 5.05 6.77 17.64
C LYS A 85 4.63 6.33 16.24
N LEU A 86 4.08 5.11 16.14
CA LEU A 86 3.57 4.56 14.87
C LEU A 86 2.45 5.41 14.27
N GLU A 87 1.60 5.96 15.13
CA GLU A 87 0.40 6.71 14.74
C GLU A 87 0.79 8.02 14.02
N ASP A 88 1.81 8.70 14.54
CA ASP A 88 2.37 9.91 13.94
C ASP A 88 3.04 9.60 12.59
N ARG A 89 3.78 8.48 12.49
CA ARG A 89 4.39 8.03 11.23
C ARG A 89 3.34 7.76 10.17
N LEU A 90 2.24 7.08 10.54
CA LEU A 90 1.16 6.76 9.62
C LEU A 90 0.42 8.03 9.16
N ALA A 91 0.11 8.95 10.07
CA ALA A 91 -0.55 10.21 9.72
C ALA A 91 0.29 11.04 8.72
N LYS A 92 1.58 11.21 9.00
CA LYS A 92 2.50 11.91 8.09
C LYS A 92 2.70 11.21 6.75
N GLU A 93 2.67 9.88 6.73
CA GLU A 93 2.76 9.10 5.48
C GLU A 93 1.51 9.29 4.62
N ILE A 94 0.32 9.29 5.25
CA ILE A 94 -0.96 9.53 4.57
C ILE A 94 -0.99 10.90 3.90
N ILE A 95 -0.54 11.94 4.61
CA ILE A 95 -0.46 13.30 4.07
C ILE A 95 0.50 13.34 2.87
N ARG A 96 1.69 12.75 2.99
CA ARG A 96 2.67 12.69 1.88
C ARG A 96 2.18 11.90 0.66
N ILE A 97 1.29 10.93 0.84
CA ILE A 97 0.65 10.24 -0.30
C ILE A 97 -0.27 11.19 -1.04
N ILE A 98 -1.00 12.05 -0.33
CA ILE A 98 -1.91 13.02 -0.95
C ILE A 98 -1.11 14.10 -1.68
N GLU A 99 0.02 14.52 -1.11
CA GLU A 99 0.95 15.47 -1.72
C GLU A 99 1.74 14.88 -2.90
N GLY A 100 1.71 13.56 -3.11
CA GLY A 100 2.40 12.90 -4.22
C GLY A 100 3.86 12.51 -3.95
N GLU A 101 4.38 12.75 -2.74
CA GLU A 101 5.80 12.60 -2.41
C GLU A 101 6.17 11.29 -1.69
N SER A 102 5.22 10.36 -1.57
CA SER A 102 5.43 9.09 -0.86
C SER A 102 6.17 8.04 -1.70
N ASP A 103 7.04 7.26 -1.04
CA ASP A 103 7.68 6.09 -1.64
C ASP A 103 6.68 4.98 -2.00
N VAL A 104 5.49 4.98 -1.38
CA VAL A 104 4.39 4.08 -1.75
C VAL A 104 3.93 4.34 -3.18
N LEU A 105 3.89 5.60 -3.60
CA LEU A 105 3.51 5.98 -4.96
C LEU A 105 4.59 5.61 -5.98
N LYS A 106 5.86 5.82 -5.64
CA LYS A 106 7.00 5.37 -6.47
C LYS A 106 6.93 3.87 -6.70
N LYS A 107 6.71 3.09 -5.64
CA LYS A 107 6.54 1.63 -5.70
C LYS A 107 5.34 1.23 -6.57
N LYS A 108 4.21 1.92 -6.46
CA LYS A 108 3.04 1.68 -7.34
C LYS A 108 3.40 1.88 -8.82
N MET A 109 4.13 2.95 -9.12
CA MET A 109 4.57 3.25 -10.49
C MET A 109 5.58 2.23 -11.02
N GLU A 110 6.53 1.79 -10.20
CA GLU A 110 7.48 0.73 -10.54
C GLU A 110 6.77 -0.59 -10.88
N VAL A 111 5.82 -1.01 -10.04
CA VAL A 111 5.01 -2.22 -10.30
C VAL A 111 4.22 -2.08 -11.60
N HIS A 112 3.66 -0.90 -11.87
CA HIS A 112 2.95 -0.66 -13.13
C HIS A 112 3.90 -0.74 -14.34
N LYS A 113 5.05 -0.08 -14.29
CA LYS A 113 6.06 -0.15 -15.36
C LYS A 113 6.52 -1.57 -15.62
N LEU A 114 6.81 -2.33 -14.56
CA LEU A 114 7.22 -3.73 -14.68
C LEU A 114 6.10 -4.62 -15.22
N ALA A 115 4.85 -4.32 -14.90
CA ALA A 115 3.69 -5.04 -15.44
C ALA A 115 3.49 -4.76 -16.93
N VAL A 116 3.68 -3.51 -17.37
CA VAL A 116 3.62 -3.12 -18.79
C VAL A 116 4.75 -3.80 -19.58
N ALA A 117 5.97 -3.81 -19.06
CA ALA A 117 7.12 -4.48 -19.68
C ALA A 117 6.89 -5.99 -19.86
N ASN A 118 6.16 -6.63 -18.94
CA ASN A 118 5.87 -8.06 -18.95
C ASN A 118 4.45 -8.39 -19.42
N ARG A 119 3.79 -7.48 -20.16
CA ARG A 119 2.39 -7.65 -20.61
C ARG A 119 2.18 -8.92 -21.44
N SER A 120 3.17 -9.34 -22.22
CA SER A 120 3.14 -10.58 -23.01
C SER A 120 2.98 -11.84 -22.14
N ASN A 121 3.43 -11.80 -20.89
CA ASN A 121 3.34 -12.93 -19.96
C ASN A 121 1.98 -13.02 -19.26
N ALA A 122 1.06 -12.08 -19.48
CA ALA A 122 -0.25 -12.04 -18.80
C ALA A 122 -1.14 -13.27 -19.11
N ALA A 123 -0.96 -13.89 -20.28
CA ALA A 123 -1.69 -15.09 -20.68
C ALA A 123 -1.19 -16.38 -19.96
N VAL A 124 -0.01 -16.32 -19.33
CA VAL A 124 0.55 -17.48 -18.62
C VAL A 124 -0.21 -17.65 -17.31
N LYS A 125 -0.96 -18.76 -17.17
CA LYS A 125 -1.62 -19.11 -15.90
C LYS A 125 -0.56 -19.52 -14.89
N PRO A 126 -0.29 -18.74 -13.83
CA PRO A 126 0.60 -19.21 -12.79
C PRO A 126 -0.09 -20.39 -12.08
N GLY A 127 0.65 -21.46 -11.83
CA GLY A 127 0.20 -22.54 -10.95
C GLY A 127 -0.34 -21.98 -9.62
N ARG A 128 -1.36 -22.65 -9.07
CA ARG A 128 -2.00 -22.27 -7.79
C ARG A 128 -0.93 -22.04 -6.73
#